data_AF-A0A498D034-F1
#
_entry.id   AF-A0A498D034-F1
#
_cell.length_a   1.000
_cell.length_b   1.000
_cell.length_c   1.000
_cell.angle_alpha   90.00
_cell.angle_beta   90.00
_cell.angle_gamma   90.00
#
_symmetry.space_group_name_H-M   'P 1'
#
loop_
_entity.id
_entity.type
_entity.pdbx_description
1 polymer ?
#
loop_
_entity_poly.entity_id
_entity_poly.type
_entity_poly.pdbx_seq_one_letter_code
_entity_poly.pdbx_strand_id
1 'polypeptide(L)'
;MIKLRRGFTLIELMIVVVIVAIFAAIAIPSYQVYIRKAIAAKAQQEIQLLAEQLERHKGKNFSYLQFDPSYMYTDVSDKVIGYSSKMAMLNVPIDTNGSGIQYRVYIRDGSDPTKLLSSSSALGQQWVILAEANSKVNMGSGCTGCNSVQEQNYSFLLTSKGLRCKTKGKLAVSDTLTAANMKTAKPCGADSEDW
;
A
#
# COMPACT_ATOMS: atom_id res chain seq x y z
N MET A 1 39.72 43.18 29.63
CA MET A 1 40.13 41.76 29.74
C MET A 1 39.40 40.96 28.68
N ILE A 2 40.11 40.51 27.64
CA ILE A 2 39.55 39.65 26.60
C ILE A 2 39.64 38.20 27.11
N LYS A 3 38.49 37.57 27.38
CA LYS A 3 38.44 36.12 27.68
C LYS A 3 38.88 35.36 26.43
N LEU A 4 39.99 34.62 26.51
CA LEU A 4 40.32 33.64 25.47
C LEU A 4 39.20 32.60 25.42
N ARG A 5 38.53 32.48 24.27
CA ARG A 5 37.57 31.39 24.02
C ARG A 5 38.36 30.09 23.92
N ARG A 6 38.16 29.16 24.88
CA ARG A 6 38.65 27.79 24.76
C ARG A 6 37.95 27.13 23.56
N GLY A 7 38.74 26.74 22.55
CA GLY A 7 38.26 25.98 21.40
C GLY A 7 38.10 24.49 21.74
N PHE A 8 37.31 23.79 20.94
CA PHE A 8 37.16 22.33 21.00
C PHE A 8 38.48 21.64 20.62
N THR A 9 38.83 20.55 21.31
CA THR A 9 39.97 19.71 20.92
C THR A 9 39.59 18.73 19.81
N LEU A 10 40.58 18.35 18.98
CA LEU A 10 40.37 17.38 17.90
C LEU A 10 39.94 16.01 18.45
N ILE A 11 40.46 15.63 19.62
CA ILE A 11 40.13 14.36 20.27
C ILE A 11 38.70 14.34 20.82
N GLU A 12 38.21 15.44 21.39
CA GLU A 12 36.80 15.56 21.80
C GLU A 12 35.87 15.37 20.61
N LEU A 13 36.21 15.98 19.47
CA LEU A 13 35.42 15.82 18.25
C LEU A 13 35.42 14.37 17.74
N MET A 14 36.57 13.69 17.76
CA MET A 14 36.65 12.28 17.35
C MET A 14 35.78 11.36 18.20
N ILE A 15 35.78 11.53 19.53
CA ILE A 15 34.96 10.72 20.42
C ILE A 15 33.47 10.96 20.15
N VAL A 16 33.07 12.23 19.96
CA VAL A 16 31.68 12.58 19.65
C VAL A 16 31.24 11.93 18.33
N VAL A 17 32.06 11.97 17.29
CA VAL A 17 31.75 11.34 15.99
C VAL A 17 31.58 9.83 16.14
N VAL A 18 32.44 9.16 16.92
CA VAL A 18 32.34 7.71 17.16
C VAL A 18 31.03 7.36 17.89
N ILE A 19 30.67 8.11 18.94
CA ILE A 19 29.42 7.89 19.67
C ILE A 19 28.20 8.08 18.75
N VAL A 20 28.20 9.15 17.93
CA VAL A 20 27.13 9.40 16.96
C VAL A 20 27.04 8.28 15.92
N ALA A 21 28.18 7.75 15.43
CA ALA A 21 28.20 6.67 14.46
C ALA A 21 27.57 5.38 15.02
N ILE A 22 27.85 5.02 16.27
CA ILE A 22 27.25 3.87 16.95
C ILE A 22 25.73 4.03 17.06
N PHE A 23 25.26 5.21 17.48
CA PHE A 23 23.82 5.48 17.56
C PHE A 23 23.15 5.45 16.19
N ALA A 24 23.78 6.04 15.17
CA ALA A 24 23.24 6.07 13.81
C ALA A 24 23.05 4.66 13.23
N ALA A 25 23.98 3.74 13.50
CA ALA A 25 23.92 2.36 13.01
C ALA A 25 22.67 1.61 13.48
N ILE A 26 22.14 1.92 14.67
CA ILE A 26 20.93 1.29 15.24
C ILE A 26 19.68 2.12 14.91
N ALA A 27 19.78 3.44 14.99
CA ALA A 27 18.65 4.35 14.83
C ALA A 27 18.09 4.35 13.40
N ILE A 28 18.96 4.34 12.37
CA ILE A 28 18.53 4.39 10.97
C ILE A 28 17.66 3.20 10.56
N PRO A 29 18.08 1.93 10.74
CA PRO A 29 17.23 0.80 10.35
C PRO A 29 15.96 0.71 11.19
N SER A 30 16.03 1.04 12.48
CA SER A 30 14.85 1.09 13.36
C SER A 30 13.80 2.09 12.87
N TYR A 31 14.24 3.31 12.51
CA TYR A 31 13.36 4.35 11.97
C TYR A 31 12.73 3.96 10.62
N GLN A 32 13.48 3.28 9.75
CA GLN A 32 12.94 2.75 8.50
C GLN A 32 11.82 1.73 8.74
N VAL A 33 11.99 0.81 9.71
CA VAL A 33 10.94 -0.16 10.06
C VAL A 33 9.69 0.53 10.62
N TYR A 34 9.87 1.58 11.42
CA TYR A 34 8.75 2.38 11.93
C TYR A 34 7.96 3.03 10.79
N ILE A 35 8.63 3.70 9.85
CA ILE A 35 7.97 4.32 8.69
C ILE A 35 7.22 3.26 7.87
N ARG A 36 7.84 2.11 7.59
CA ARG A 36 7.20 1.00 6.86
C ARG A 36 5.90 0.55 7.50
N LYS A 37 5.89 0.38 8.82
CA LYS A 37 4.67 0.03 9.57
C LYS A 37 3.59 1.11 9.45
N ALA A 38 3.97 2.38 9.53
CA ALA A 38 3.04 3.50 9.36
C ALA A 38 2.42 3.53 7.96
N ILE A 39 3.23 3.29 6.91
CA ILE A 39 2.78 3.21 5.53
C ILE A 39 1.82 2.03 5.34
N ALA A 40 2.17 0.85 5.86
CA ALA A 40 1.33 -0.34 5.80
C ALA A 40 -0.02 -0.14 6.51
N ALA A 41 0.00 0.48 7.70
CA ALA A 41 -1.22 0.83 8.44
C ALA A 41 -2.11 1.79 7.65
N LYS A 42 -1.53 2.79 6.96
CA LYS A 42 -2.28 3.68 6.08
C LYS A 42 -2.98 2.92 4.95
N ALA A 43 -2.27 2.00 4.29
CA ALA A 43 -2.88 1.17 3.25
C ALA A 43 -4.03 0.30 3.79
N GLN A 44 -3.86 -0.31 4.97
CA GLN A 44 -4.91 -1.09 5.62
C GLN A 44 -6.16 -0.24 5.94
N GLN A 45 -5.96 0.99 6.40
CA GLN A 45 -7.04 1.94 6.65
C GLN A 45 -7.82 2.25 5.37
N GLU A 46 -7.13 2.57 4.27
CA GLU A 46 -7.79 2.86 2.98
C GLU A 46 -8.58 1.65 2.47
N ILE A 47 -8.05 0.43 2.61
CA ILE A 47 -8.75 -0.80 2.24
C ILE A 47 -10.04 -0.97 3.06
N GLN A 48 -10.00 -0.70 4.37
CA GLN A 48 -11.17 -0.79 5.24
C GLN A 48 -12.22 0.26 4.88
N LEU A 49 -11.81 1.51 4.62
CA LEU A 49 -12.71 2.57 4.16
C LEU A 49 -13.40 2.22 2.84
N LEU A 50 -12.65 1.68 1.88
CA LEU A 50 -13.21 1.20 0.61
C LEU A 50 -14.19 0.04 0.80
N ALA A 51 -13.87 -0.90 1.69
CA ALA A 51 -14.76 -2.01 2.02
C ALA A 51 -16.07 -1.52 2.65
N GLU A 52 -16.01 -0.58 3.60
CA GLU A 52 -17.19 0.05 4.18
C GLU A 52 -18.06 0.72 3.13
N GLN A 53 -17.44 1.42 2.18
CA GLN A 53 -18.19 2.12 1.14
C GLN A 53 -18.79 1.18 0.10
N LEU A 54 -18.14 0.05 -0.19
CA LEU A 54 -18.72 -1.04 -0.97
C LEU A 54 -19.97 -1.61 -0.29
N GLU A 55 -19.91 -1.85 1.02
CA GLU A 55 -21.09 -2.34 1.77
C GLU A 55 -22.22 -1.29 1.80
N ARG A 56 -21.89 -0.01 1.97
CA ARG A 56 -22.87 1.09 1.85
C ARG A 56 -23.52 1.11 0.47
N HIS A 57 -22.73 0.94 -0.59
CA HIS A 57 -23.23 0.91 -1.97
C HIS A 57 -24.19 -0.25 -2.18
N LYS A 58 -23.83 -1.46 -1.75
CA LYS A 58 -24.71 -2.64 -1.81
C LYS A 58 -25.99 -2.43 -1.00
N GLY A 59 -25.92 -1.77 0.15
CA GLY A 59 -27.11 -1.44 0.94
C GLY A 59 -28.13 -0.57 0.19
N LYS A 60 -27.67 0.25 -0.78
CA LYS A 60 -28.54 1.11 -1.60
C LYS A 60 -28.98 0.45 -2.92
N ASN A 61 -28.06 -0.25 -3.57
CA ASN A 61 -28.22 -0.74 -4.94
C ASN A 61 -28.44 -2.26 -5.04
N PHE A 62 -28.43 -2.97 -3.89
CA PHE A 62 -28.48 -4.43 -3.79
C PHE A 62 -27.37 -5.20 -4.53
N SER A 63 -26.37 -4.47 -5.05
CA SER A 63 -25.25 -4.99 -5.82
C SER A 63 -24.04 -4.07 -5.67
N TYR A 64 -22.84 -4.59 -5.93
CA TYR A 64 -21.59 -3.82 -6.02
C TYR A 64 -21.31 -3.33 -7.47
N LEU A 65 -22.17 -3.63 -8.44
CA LEU A 65 -22.03 -3.14 -9.81
C LEU A 65 -21.97 -1.62 -9.88
N GLN A 66 -21.17 -1.09 -10.81
CA GLN A 66 -20.99 0.35 -11.02
C GLN A 66 -20.45 1.12 -9.80
N PHE A 67 -19.94 0.40 -8.79
CA PHE A 67 -19.26 1.03 -7.69
C PHE A 67 -18.03 1.79 -8.17
N ASP A 68 -17.98 3.08 -7.87
CA ASP A 68 -16.86 3.95 -8.13
C ASP A 68 -16.64 4.91 -6.95
N PRO A 69 -15.50 4.84 -6.24
CA PRO A 69 -15.21 5.70 -5.09
C PRO A 69 -14.55 7.03 -5.47
N SER A 70 -14.56 7.48 -6.74
CA SER A 70 -13.82 8.70 -7.16
C SER A 70 -14.19 9.94 -6.34
N TYR A 71 -15.44 10.05 -5.90
CA TYR A 71 -15.92 11.17 -5.08
C TYR A 71 -15.27 11.26 -3.70
N MET A 72 -14.63 10.19 -3.22
CA MET A 72 -13.88 10.22 -1.95
C MET A 72 -12.49 10.81 -2.10
N TYR A 73 -11.99 10.87 -3.33
CA TYR A 73 -10.62 11.25 -3.64
C TYR A 73 -10.60 12.46 -4.56
N THR A 74 -11.30 13.53 -4.16
CA THR A 74 -11.29 14.82 -4.86
C THR A 74 -10.49 15.87 -4.09
N ASP A 75 -9.83 16.74 -4.84
CA ASP A 75 -9.24 17.97 -4.29
C ASP A 75 -10.32 19.06 -4.10
N VAL A 76 -9.96 20.20 -3.50
CA VAL A 76 -10.81 21.38 -3.29
C VAL A 76 -11.41 21.96 -4.58
N SER A 77 -10.90 21.56 -5.74
CA SER A 77 -11.42 21.93 -7.07
C SER A 77 -12.27 20.84 -7.73
N ASP A 78 -12.79 19.87 -6.95
CA ASP A 78 -13.54 18.70 -7.41
C ASP A 78 -12.81 17.80 -8.42
N LYS A 79 -11.49 17.97 -8.55
CA LYS A 79 -10.65 17.13 -9.40
C LYS A 79 -10.32 15.83 -8.68
N VAL A 80 -10.58 14.70 -9.32
CA VAL A 80 -10.18 13.38 -8.80
C VAL A 80 -8.64 13.28 -8.75
N ILE A 81 -8.10 12.95 -7.59
CA ILE A 81 -6.67 12.83 -7.31
C ILE A 81 -6.34 11.43 -6.77
N GLY A 82 -5.23 10.84 -7.20
CA GLY A 82 -4.78 9.53 -6.71
C GLY A 82 -5.63 8.32 -7.11
N TYR A 83 -6.91 8.48 -7.48
CA TYR A 83 -7.78 7.40 -7.96
C TYR A 83 -8.02 7.47 -9.47
N SER A 84 -8.06 6.31 -10.13
CA SER A 84 -8.39 6.15 -11.54
C SER A 84 -9.57 5.20 -11.72
N SER A 85 -10.71 5.75 -12.12
CA SER A 85 -11.95 4.99 -12.41
C SER A 85 -11.81 4.01 -13.58
N LYS A 86 -10.95 4.33 -14.56
CA LYS A 86 -10.66 3.44 -15.71
C LYS A 86 -10.03 2.12 -15.28
N MET A 87 -9.21 2.15 -14.23
CA MET A 87 -8.46 0.99 -13.76
C MET A 87 -8.95 0.48 -12.41
N ALA A 88 -9.92 1.17 -11.79
CA ALA A 88 -10.33 1.04 -10.39
C ALA A 88 -9.13 0.88 -9.46
N MET A 89 -8.19 1.83 -9.57
CA MET A 89 -6.95 1.82 -8.80
C MET A 89 -6.77 3.12 -8.02
N LEU A 90 -6.33 3.00 -6.77
CA LEU A 90 -5.97 4.11 -5.88
C LEU A 90 -4.47 4.06 -5.59
N ASN A 91 -3.79 5.18 -5.76
CA ASN A 91 -2.43 5.37 -5.28
C ASN A 91 -2.46 5.88 -3.85
N VAL A 92 -1.68 5.24 -2.97
CA VAL A 92 -1.48 5.69 -1.60
C VAL A 92 0.01 5.96 -1.40
N PRO A 93 0.42 7.14 -0.92
CA PRO A 93 -0.40 8.31 -0.57
C PRO A 93 -1.11 8.94 -1.79
N ILE A 94 -2.23 9.61 -1.52
CA ILE A 94 -3.01 10.34 -2.52
C ILE A 94 -2.12 11.41 -3.17
N ASP A 95 -2.33 11.66 -4.46
CA ASP A 95 -1.62 12.67 -5.27
C ASP A 95 -0.10 12.45 -5.41
N THR A 96 0.33 11.18 -5.38
CA THR A 96 1.72 10.82 -5.67
C THR A 96 1.86 10.16 -7.03
N ASN A 97 2.97 10.48 -7.70
CA ASN A 97 3.34 9.92 -9.00
C ASN A 97 4.73 9.26 -8.91
N GLY A 98 4.97 8.27 -9.77
CA GLY A 98 6.26 7.59 -9.86
C GLY A 98 6.71 6.99 -8.53
N SER A 99 7.88 7.40 -8.03
CA SER A 99 8.48 6.81 -6.83
C SER A 99 7.92 7.27 -5.49
N GLY A 100 7.00 8.24 -5.50
CA GLY A 100 6.24 8.63 -4.31
C GLY A 100 5.13 7.64 -3.95
N ILE A 101 4.70 6.81 -4.90
CA ILE A 101 3.64 5.82 -4.68
C ILE A 101 4.15 4.76 -3.72
N GLN A 102 3.48 4.54 -2.60
CA GLN A 102 3.85 3.50 -1.63
C GLN A 102 3.01 2.25 -1.80
N TYR A 103 1.74 2.41 -2.15
CA TYR A 103 0.80 1.33 -2.41
C TYR A 103 -0.08 1.65 -3.60
N ARG A 104 -0.50 0.60 -4.31
CA ARG A 104 -1.56 0.65 -5.32
C ARG A 104 -2.67 -0.29 -4.90
N VAL A 105 -3.84 0.26 -4.64
CA VAL A 105 -5.02 -0.48 -4.22
C VAL A 105 -5.93 -0.68 -5.41
N TYR A 106 -6.29 -1.93 -5.70
CA TYR A 106 -7.13 -2.32 -6.82
C TYR A 106 -8.43 -2.90 -6.30
N ILE A 107 -9.54 -2.49 -6.90
CA ILE A 107 -10.87 -3.01 -6.60
C ILE A 107 -11.37 -3.78 -7.81
N ARG A 108 -11.78 -5.03 -7.61
CA ARG A 108 -12.28 -5.90 -8.68
C ARG A 108 -13.51 -6.67 -8.25
N ASP A 109 -14.18 -7.24 -9.23
CA ASP A 109 -15.24 -8.22 -8.99
C ASP A 109 -14.65 -9.46 -8.32
N GLY A 110 -15.29 -9.96 -7.26
CA GLY A 110 -14.78 -11.10 -6.50
C GLY A 110 -15.00 -12.45 -7.18
N SER A 111 -15.94 -12.54 -8.12
CA SER A 111 -16.22 -13.75 -8.89
C SER A 111 -15.29 -13.86 -10.09
N ASP A 112 -15.02 -12.74 -10.75
CA ASP A 112 -14.04 -12.61 -11.82
C ASP A 112 -13.16 -11.37 -11.62
N PRO A 113 -12.04 -11.51 -10.89
CA PRO A 113 -11.17 -10.40 -10.54
C PRO A 113 -10.44 -9.74 -11.71
N THR A 114 -10.52 -10.31 -12.91
CA THR A 114 -10.01 -9.64 -14.12
C THR A 114 -10.89 -8.46 -14.52
N LYS A 115 -12.14 -8.43 -14.02
CA LYS A 115 -13.14 -7.41 -14.34
C LYS A 115 -13.24 -6.34 -13.27
N LEU A 116 -13.50 -5.13 -13.73
CA LEU A 116 -13.88 -3.99 -12.90
C LEU A 116 -15.33 -4.16 -12.47
N LEU A 117 -15.68 -3.71 -11.26
CA LEU A 117 -17.07 -3.65 -10.81
C LEU A 117 -17.93 -2.71 -11.67
N SER A 118 -17.30 -1.75 -12.36
CA SER A 118 -17.94 -0.84 -13.30
C SER A 118 -18.15 -1.42 -14.70
N SER A 119 -17.65 -2.63 -15.00
CA SER A 119 -17.86 -3.24 -16.30
C SER A 119 -19.28 -3.82 -16.42
N SER A 120 -19.84 -3.80 -17.63
CA SER A 120 -21.15 -4.41 -17.92
C SER A 120 -21.15 -5.93 -17.85
N SER A 121 -19.98 -6.56 -17.80
CA SER A 121 -19.80 -8.02 -17.74
C SER A 121 -19.42 -8.54 -16.34
N ALA A 122 -19.35 -7.65 -15.35
CA ALA A 122 -19.19 -8.00 -13.95
C ALA A 122 -20.50 -8.57 -13.39
N LEU A 123 -20.40 -9.41 -12.37
CA LEU A 123 -21.58 -9.94 -11.66
C LEU A 123 -21.97 -9.02 -10.50
N GLY A 124 -20.98 -8.34 -9.89
CA GLY A 124 -21.14 -7.40 -8.79
C GLY A 124 -21.75 -8.00 -7.52
N GLN A 125 -21.69 -9.32 -7.35
CA GLN A 125 -22.18 -10.00 -6.15
C GLN A 125 -21.12 -10.06 -5.04
N GLN A 126 -19.85 -9.99 -5.42
CA GLN A 126 -18.69 -10.10 -4.55
C GLN A 126 -17.65 -9.10 -5.02
N TRP A 127 -16.76 -8.69 -4.11
CA TRP A 127 -15.62 -7.85 -4.41
C TRP A 127 -14.35 -8.41 -3.80
N VAL A 128 -13.22 -8.02 -4.39
CA VAL A 128 -11.87 -8.21 -3.86
C VAL A 128 -11.10 -6.91 -3.96
N ILE A 129 -10.38 -6.59 -2.89
CA ILE A 129 -9.45 -5.48 -2.81
C ILE A 129 -8.05 -6.05 -2.67
N LEU A 130 -7.14 -5.63 -3.54
CA LEU A 130 -5.72 -5.96 -3.49
C LEU A 130 -4.93 -4.66 -3.32
N ALA A 131 -4.15 -4.54 -2.26
CA ALA A 131 -3.18 -3.48 -2.08
C ALA A 131 -1.77 -4.02 -2.30
N GLU A 132 -1.19 -3.69 -3.45
CA GLU A 132 0.18 -4.01 -3.81
C GLU A 132 1.12 -2.95 -3.25
N ALA A 133 2.14 -3.36 -2.49
CA ALA A 133 3.19 -2.45 -2.04
C ALA A 133 4.17 -2.14 -3.18
N ASN A 134 4.48 -0.86 -3.41
CA ASN A 134 5.51 -0.44 -4.37
C ASN A 134 6.91 -0.71 -3.78
N SER A 135 7.34 -1.97 -3.83
CA SER A 135 8.60 -2.45 -3.26
C SER A 135 9.30 -3.43 -4.20
N LYS A 136 10.65 -3.37 -4.27
CA LYS A 136 11.45 -4.31 -5.09
C LYS A 136 11.22 -5.77 -4.71
N VAL A 137 10.89 -6.03 -3.44
CA VAL A 137 10.63 -7.37 -2.92
C VAL A 137 9.27 -7.90 -3.40
N ASN A 138 8.24 -7.03 -3.37
CA ASN A 138 6.87 -7.39 -3.77
C ASN A 138 6.65 -7.39 -5.30
N MET A 139 7.50 -6.70 -6.06
CA MET A 139 7.34 -6.57 -7.51
C MET A 139 8.48 -7.23 -8.30
N GLY A 140 9.51 -7.73 -7.63
CA GLY A 140 10.72 -8.23 -8.26
C GLY A 140 11.44 -7.16 -9.09
N SER A 141 12.06 -7.59 -10.20
CA SER A 141 12.74 -6.69 -11.16
C SER A 141 11.80 -5.71 -11.87
N GLY A 142 10.48 -5.87 -11.72
CA GLY A 142 9.47 -4.98 -12.30
C GLY A 142 9.32 -3.64 -11.58
N CYS A 143 9.96 -3.42 -10.44
CA CYS A 143 9.85 -2.13 -9.76
C CYS A 143 10.88 -1.10 -10.20
N THR A 144 10.45 -0.18 -11.08
CA THR A 144 11.24 0.97 -11.54
C THR A 144 11.03 2.24 -10.70
N GLY A 145 9.98 2.27 -9.87
CA GLY A 145 9.62 3.40 -9.00
C GLY A 145 9.82 3.15 -7.51
N CYS A 146 10.52 2.10 -7.09
CA CYS A 146 10.67 1.80 -5.66
C CYS A 146 11.79 2.60 -5.01
N ASN A 147 11.52 3.17 -3.84
CA ASN A 147 12.55 3.75 -2.98
C ASN A 147 12.93 2.80 -1.82
N SER A 148 14.05 3.08 -1.15
CA SER A 148 14.60 2.25 -0.06
C SER A 148 13.73 2.24 1.20
N VAL A 149 12.81 3.21 1.35
CA VAL A 149 11.91 3.30 2.50
C VAL A 149 10.79 2.26 2.42
N GLN A 150 10.41 1.83 1.21
CA GLN A 150 9.32 0.89 0.94
C GLN A 150 9.77 -0.58 0.85
N GLU A 151 11.07 -0.85 1.01
CA GLU A 151 11.62 -2.21 0.93
C GLU A 151 11.01 -3.13 2.00
N GLN A 152 10.60 -4.34 1.61
CA GLN A 152 10.01 -5.35 2.51
C GLN A 152 8.64 -4.97 3.12
N ASN A 153 7.92 -3.98 2.56
CA ASN A 153 6.54 -3.70 2.96
C ASN A 153 5.62 -4.89 2.67
N TYR A 154 4.52 -5.02 3.42
CA TYR A 154 3.52 -6.06 3.17
C TYR A 154 2.55 -5.60 2.09
N SER A 155 2.21 -6.46 1.14
CA SER A 155 1.04 -6.31 0.28
C SER A 155 -0.16 -7.00 0.94
N PHE A 156 -1.37 -6.48 0.74
CA PHE A 156 -2.59 -6.93 1.43
C PHE A 156 -3.68 -7.35 0.44
N LEU A 157 -4.50 -8.31 0.84
CA LEU A 157 -5.69 -8.72 0.13
C LEU A 157 -6.85 -8.82 1.11
N LEU A 158 -8.01 -8.31 0.70
CA LEU A 158 -9.26 -8.39 1.43
C LEU A 158 -10.39 -8.78 0.46
N THR A 159 -11.27 -9.66 0.88
CA THR A 159 -12.46 -10.04 0.09
C THR A 159 -13.74 -9.79 0.86
N SER A 160 -14.84 -9.61 0.11
CA SER A 160 -16.22 -9.60 0.63
C SER A 160 -16.59 -10.83 1.48
N LYS A 161 -15.90 -11.97 1.33
CA LYS A 161 -16.11 -13.19 2.10
C LYS A 161 -15.34 -13.22 3.43
N GLY A 162 -14.55 -12.19 3.72
CA GLY A 162 -13.78 -12.09 4.96
C GLY A 162 -12.36 -12.64 4.87
N LEU A 163 -11.91 -13.18 3.72
CA LEU A 163 -10.50 -13.55 3.55
C LEU A 163 -9.63 -12.29 3.66
N ARG A 164 -8.66 -12.34 4.57
CA ARG A 164 -7.68 -11.28 4.85
C ARG A 164 -6.31 -11.89 4.90
N CYS A 165 -5.47 -11.58 3.91
CA CYS A 165 -4.10 -12.08 3.89
C CYS A 165 -3.12 -10.98 3.50
N LYS A 166 -1.90 -11.11 3.99
CA LYS A 166 -0.76 -10.23 3.69
C LYS A 166 0.47 -11.05 3.36
N THR A 167 1.36 -10.49 2.55
CA THR A 167 2.63 -11.12 2.20
C THR A 167 3.70 -10.08 1.91
N LYS A 168 4.97 -10.43 2.12
CA LYS A 168 6.13 -9.65 1.65
C LYS A 168 6.61 -10.09 0.26
N GLY A 169 6.13 -11.25 -0.19
CA GLY A 169 6.50 -11.85 -1.46
C GLY A 169 5.85 -11.15 -2.65
N LYS A 170 6.12 -11.67 -3.86
CA LYS A 170 5.58 -11.08 -5.08
C LYS A 170 4.05 -11.21 -5.13
N LEU A 171 3.33 -10.09 -5.06
CA LEU A 171 1.86 -10.05 -5.12
C LEU A 171 1.42 -9.08 -6.22
N ALA A 172 1.64 -9.49 -7.47
CA ALA A 172 1.29 -8.68 -8.64
C ALA A 172 -0.18 -8.87 -9.02
N VAL A 173 -0.84 -7.77 -9.41
CA VAL A 173 -2.25 -7.78 -9.87
C VAL A 173 -2.53 -8.87 -10.90
N SER A 174 -1.65 -9.04 -11.89
CA SER A 174 -1.82 -10.01 -12.99
C SER A 174 -1.89 -11.46 -12.51
N ASP A 175 -1.17 -11.77 -11.44
CA ASP A 175 -0.99 -13.13 -10.95
C ASP A 175 -2.05 -13.43 -9.88
N THR A 176 -2.34 -12.44 -9.04
CA THR A 176 -3.24 -12.57 -7.89
C THR A 176 -4.71 -12.43 -8.27
N LEU A 177 -5.07 -11.45 -9.10
CA LEU A 177 -6.45 -11.15 -9.48
C LEU A 177 -6.90 -11.97 -10.68
N THR A 178 -6.82 -13.29 -10.54
CA THR A 178 -7.37 -14.25 -11.50
C THR A 178 -8.42 -15.12 -10.83
N ALA A 179 -9.44 -15.54 -11.60
CA ALA A 179 -10.49 -16.41 -11.09
C ALA A 179 -9.95 -17.77 -10.60
N ALA A 180 -8.83 -18.23 -11.16
CA ALA A 180 -8.13 -19.43 -10.70
C ALA A 180 -7.46 -19.20 -9.34
N ASN A 181 -6.64 -18.14 -9.21
CA ASN A 181 -5.92 -17.88 -7.97
C ASN A 181 -6.85 -17.60 -6.79
N MET A 182 -7.93 -16.84 -6.99
CA MET A 182 -8.90 -16.53 -5.94
C MET A 182 -9.71 -17.73 -5.43
N LYS A 183 -9.68 -18.87 -6.15
CA LYS A 183 -10.28 -20.14 -5.70
C LYS A 183 -9.29 -21.02 -4.94
N THR A 184 -8.01 -20.66 -4.90
CA THR A 184 -7.00 -21.41 -4.15
C THR A 184 -7.16 -21.17 -2.64
N ALA A 185 -6.60 -22.06 -1.83
CA ALA A 185 -6.62 -21.91 -0.38
C ALA A 185 -5.76 -20.71 0.11
N LYS A 186 -4.76 -20.28 -0.68
CA LYS A 186 -3.82 -19.21 -0.32
C LYS A 186 -3.57 -18.26 -1.49
N PRO A 187 -4.51 -17.37 -1.82
CA PRO A 187 -4.36 -16.46 -2.97
C PRO A 187 -3.26 -15.41 -2.79
N CYS A 188 -2.80 -15.16 -1.55
CA CYS A 188 -1.65 -14.31 -1.25
C CYS A 188 -0.29 -15.03 -1.35
N GLY A 189 -0.27 -16.30 -1.75
CA GLY A 189 0.94 -17.13 -1.83
C GLY A 189 1.19 -17.99 -0.58
N ALA A 190 2.15 -18.90 -0.66
CA ALA A 190 2.40 -19.91 0.37
C ALA A 190 2.79 -19.32 1.75
N ASP A 191 3.65 -18.30 1.73
CA ASP A 191 4.17 -17.60 2.93
C ASP A 191 3.27 -16.43 3.36
N SER A 192 2.00 -16.45 2.96
CA SER A 192 1.05 -15.44 3.40
C SER A 192 0.60 -15.66 4.84
N GLU A 193 0.37 -14.55 5.52
CA GLU A 193 -0.11 -14.48 6.90
C GLU A 193 -1.49 -13.80 6.91
N ASP A 194 -2.31 -14.13 7.91
CA ASP A 194 -3.54 -13.39 8.17
C ASP A 194 -3.23 -12.05 8.87
N TRP A 195 -4.14 -11.09 8.76
CA TRP A 195 -3.98 -9.75 9.36
C TRP A 195 -5.29 -9.12 9.83
#